data_AF-A0AAE6LV16-F1
#
_entry.id   AF-A0AAE6LV16-F1
#
_cell.length_a   1.000
_cell.length_b   1.000
_cell.length_c   1.000
_cell.angle_alpha   90.00
_cell.angle_beta   90.00
_cell.angle_gamma   90.00
#
_symmetry.space_group_name_H-M   'P 1'
#
loop_
_entity.id
_entity.type
_entity.pdbx_description
1 polymer ?
#
loop_
_entity_poly.entity_id
_entity_poly.type
_entity_poly.pdbx_seq_one_letter_code
_entity_poly.pdbx_strand_id
1 'polypeptide(L)'
;MELTPLEILKINLNENQYPVFNDEELNNLLAVNDNNVLKASWRGCLMKANTDKKIKVGPIEMENADPDYWNNLAAMYQADYLQEQANLNPSKATGYKTSMRRADGC
;
A
#
# COMPACT_ATOMS: atom_id res chain seq x y z
N MET A 1 18.84 4.77 14.41
CA MET A 1 18.31 3.40 14.61
C MET A 1 17.28 3.24 13.51
N GLU A 2 17.52 2.32 12.57
CA GLU A 2 16.60 2.11 11.44
C GLU A 2 15.33 1.43 11.96
N LEU A 3 14.16 1.93 11.56
CA LEU A 3 12.89 1.31 11.93
C LEU A 3 12.72 -0.01 11.17
N THR A 4 12.24 -1.04 11.85
CA THR A 4 11.90 -2.31 11.22
C THR A 4 10.67 -2.15 10.31
N PRO A 5 10.49 -3.01 9.28
CA PRO A 5 9.30 -2.98 8.43
C PRO A 5 7.98 -3.06 9.20
N LEU A 6 7.97 -3.80 10.31
CA LEU A 6 6.82 -3.90 11.22
C LEU A 6 6.53 -2.58 11.92
N GLU A 7 7.54 -1.89 12.42
CA GLU A 7 7.38 -0.57 13.06
C GLU A 7 6.90 0.47 12.05
N ILE A 8 7.43 0.46 10.84
CA ILE A 8 6.96 1.37 9.77
C ILE A 8 5.49 1.06 9.43
N LEU A 9 5.12 -0.21 9.31
CA LEU A 9 3.73 -0.59 9.01
C LEU A 9 2.77 -0.14 10.12
N LYS A 10 3.15 -0.29 11.40
CA LYS A 10 2.36 0.21 12.54
C LYS A 10 2.14 1.72 12.47
N ILE A 11 3.17 2.46 12.09
CA ILE A 11 3.10 3.92 11.92
C ILE A 11 2.18 4.25 10.73
N ASN A 12 2.38 3.61 9.57
CA ASN A 12 1.61 3.86 8.36
C ASN A 12 0.11 3.60 8.55
N LEU A 13 -0.24 2.60 9.36
CA LEU A 13 -1.62 2.26 9.70
C LEU A 13 -2.13 3.03 10.93
N ASN A 14 -1.33 3.87 11.58
CA ASN A 14 -1.69 4.56 12.82
C ASN A 14 -2.23 3.62 13.92
N GLU A 15 -1.62 2.45 14.12
CA GLU A 15 -2.07 1.46 15.11
C GLU A 15 -2.05 1.98 16.55
N ASN A 16 -1.27 3.03 16.84
CA ASN A 16 -1.30 3.69 18.15
C ASN A 16 -2.60 4.47 18.41
N GLN A 17 -3.19 5.07 17.36
CA GLN A 17 -4.39 5.90 17.48
C GLN A 17 -5.67 5.13 17.15
N TYR A 18 -5.60 4.23 16.17
CA TYR A 18 -6.71 3.43 15.69
C TYR A 18 -6.30 1.95 15.68
N PRO A 19 -6.14 1.30 16.85
CA PRO A 19 -5.71 -0.09 16.91
C PRO A 19 -6.76 -1.00 16.29
N VAL A 20 -6.37 -1.72 15.23
CA VAL A 20 -7.20 -2.74 14.56
C VAL A 20 -6.46 -4.07 14.49
N PHE A 21 -5.15 -4.04 14.29
CA PHE A 21 -4.33 -5.24 14.14
C PHE A 21 -3.36 -5.39 15.31
N ASN A 22 -3.12 -6.63 15.70
CA ASN A 22 -2.01 -6.98 16.58
C ASN A 22 -0.71 -7.20 15.79
N ASP A 23 0.41 -7.31 16.51
CA ASP A 23 1.73 -7.52 15.90
C ASP A 23 1.83 -8.77 15.03
N GLU A 24 1.15 -9.86 15.40
CA GLU A 24 1.17 -11.12 14.65
C GLU A 24 0.42 -10.97 13.33
N GLU A 25 -0.74 -10.31 13.35
CA GLU A 25 -1.55 -9.98 12.18
C GLU A 25 -0.79 -9.04 11.24
N LEU A 26 -0.08 -8.05 11.76
CA LEU A 26 0.74 -7.14 10.96
C LEU A 26 1.95 -7.84 10.34
N ASN A 27 2.61 -8.75 11.06
CA ASN A 27 3.67 -9.57 10.51
C ASN A 27 3.16 -10.49 9.39
N ASN A 28 1.98 -11.10 9.58
CA ASN A 28 1.35 -11.89 8.54
C ASN A 28 0.96 -11.02 7.33
N LEU A 29 0.44 -9.81 7.56
CA LEU A 29 0.12 -8.85 6.49
C LEU A 29 1.35 -8.46 5.68
N LEU A 30 2.52 -8.29 6.31
CA LEU A 30 3.79 -8.11 5.60
C LEU A 30 4.15 -9.36 4.78
N ALA A 31 4.09 -10.55 5.40
CA ALA A 31 4.49 -11.80 4.78
C ALA A 31 3.69 -12.10 3.50
N VAL A 32 2.36 -11.94 3.53
CA VAL A 32 1.50 -12.18 2.35
C VAL A 32 1.61 -11.09 1.28
N ASN A 33 2.28 -9.98 1.59
CA ASN A 33 2.53 -8.87 0.66
C ASN A 33 4.03 -8.74 0.31
N ASP A 34 4.75 -9.87 0.27
CA ASP A 34 6.14 -9.96 -0.18
C ASP A 34 7.13 -9.15 0.69
N ASN A 35 6.79 -8.93 1.97
CA ASN A 35 7.47 -8.01 2.88
C ASN A 35 7.57 -6.56 2.35
N ASN A 36 6.73 -6.18 1.39
CA ASN A 36 6.67 -4.83 0.85
C ASN A 36 5.78 -3.95 1.74
N VAL A 37 6.39 -2.97 2.41
CA VAL A 37 5.70 -2.10 3.36
C VAL A 37 4.62 -1.25 2.68
N LEU A 38 4.86 -0.74 1.47
CA LEU A 38 3.87 0.07 0.74
C LEU A 38 2.63 -0.76 0.38
N LYS A 39 2.84 -1.95 -0.17
CA LYS A 39 1.77 -2.89 -0.51
C LYS A 39 0.98 -3.32 0.72
N ALA A 40 1.67 -3.66 1.81
CA ALA A 40 1.03 -4.02 3.07
C ALA A 40 0.24 -2.84 3.67
N SER A 41 0.79 -1.62 3.62
CA SER A 41 0.11 -0.40 4.10
C SER A 41 -1.15 -0.11 3.30
N TRP A 42 -1.08 -0.24 1.98
CA TRP A 42 -2.24 -0.13 1.10
C TRP A 42 -3.34 -1.12 1.47
N ARG A 43 -2.99 -2.41 1.60
CA ARG A 43 -3.95 -3.46 1.97
C ARG A 43 -4.54 -3.26 3.36
N GLY A 44 -3.71 -2.89 4.34
CA GLY A 44 -4.13 -2.61 5.70
C GLY A 44 -5.11 -1.45 5.77
N CYS A 45 -4.85 -0.35 5.06
CA CYS A 45 -5.77 0.79 5.00
C CYS A 45 -7.16 0.37 4.46
N LEU A 46 -7.22 -0.42 3.39
CA LEU A 46 -8.48 -0.92 2.86
C LEU A 46 -9.23 -1.80 3.87
N MET A 47 -8.53 -2.61 4.65
CA MET A 47 -9.15 -3.42 5.72
C MET A 47 -9.73 -2.53 6.83
N LYS A 48 -9.01 -1.48 7.24
CA LYS A 48 -9.49 -0.51 8.26
C LYS A 48 -10.69 0.30 7.78
N ALA A 49 -10.74 0.66 6.49
CA ALA A 49 -11.88 1.33 5.87
C ALA A 49 -13.17 0.49 5.94
N ASN A 50 -13.04 -0.84 5.86
CA ASN A 50 -14.15 -1.78 5.91
C ASN A 50 -14.49 -2.25 7.34
N THR A 51 -13.71 -1.83 8.34
CA THR A 51 -13.98 -2.16 9.75
C THR A 51 -15.07 -1.22 10.27
N ASP A 52 -16.05 -1.76 11.00
CA ASP A 52 -17.12 -0.97 11.61
C ASP A 52 -16.57 0.23 12.39
N LYS A 53 -17.26 1.38 12.30
CA LYS A 53 -16.82 2.65 12.92
C LYS A 53 -16.61 2.53 14.45
N LYS A 54 -17.22 1.54 15.08
CA LYS A 54 -17.16 1.28 16.52
C LYS A 54 -16.48 -0.05 16.80
N ILE A 55 -15.23 0.01 17.24
CA ILE A 55 -14.53 -1.17 17.73
C ILE A 55 -14.74 -1.22 19.24
N LYS A 56 -15.42 -2.26 19.73
CA LYS A 56 -15.58 -2.50 21.17
C LYS A 56 -14.33 -3.20 21.69
N VAL A 57 -13.47 -2.46 22.40
CA VAL A 57 -12.33 -3.01 23.12
C VAL A 57 -12.66 -3.01 24.61
N GLY A 58 -13.37 -4.05 25.06
CA GLY A 58 -13.85 -4.14 26.44
C GLY A 58 -14.96 -3.11 26.76
N PRO A 59 -14.96 -2.44 27.92
CA PRO A 59 -15.96 -1.42 28.27
C PRO A 59 -15.71 -0.05 27.61
N ILE A 60 -14.65 0.10 26.80
CA ILE A 60 -14.26 1.36 26.15
C ILE A 60 -14.55 1.24 24.65
N GLU A 61 -15.33 2.18 24.11
CA GLU A 61 -15.57 2.32 22.68
C GLU A 61 -14.49 3.25 22.11
N MET A 62 -13.73 2.77 21.12
CA MET A 62 -12.83 3.62 20.32
C MET A 62 -13.47 3.86 18.96
N GLU A 63 -13.53 5.13 18.56
CA GLU A 63 -14.00 5.52 17.23
C GLU A 63 -12.87 5.27 16.23
N ASN A 64 -13.13 4.40 15.25
CA ASN A 64 -12.26 4.27 14.09
C ASN A 64 -12.35 5.56 13.25
N ALA A 65 -11.28 5.92 12.54
CA ALA A 65 -11.34 7.03 11.59
C ALA A 65 -12.36 6.74 10.47
N ASP A 66 -12.90 7.79 9.86
CA ASP A 66 -13.86 7.65 8.76
C ASP A 66 -13.29 6.80 7.61
N PRO A 67 -14.10 5.96 6.95
CA PRO A 67 -13.64 5.14 5.84
C PRO A 67 -12.92 5.92 4.73
N ASP A 68 -13.33 7.17 4.48
CA ASP A 68 -12.71 8.05 3.49
C ASP A 68 -11.26 8.41 3.84
N TYR A 69 -10.94 8.56 5.12
CA TYR A 69 -9.55 8.79 5.56
C TYR A 69 -8.67 7.60 5.13
N TRP A 70 -9.11 6.39 5.44
CA TRP A 70 -8.39 5.17 5.11
C TRP A 70 -8.32 4.92 3.60
N ASN A 71 -9.39 5.21 2.86
CA ASN A 71 -9.41 5.06 1.40
C ASN A 71 -8.45 6.04 0.70
N ASN A 72 -8.38 7.29 1.16
CA ASN A 72 -7.44 8.26 0.63
C ASN A 72 -5.99 7.86 0.92
N LEU A 73 -5.71 7.41 2.14
CA LEU A 73 -4.38 6.93 2.52
C LEU A 73 -3.97 5.67 1.73
N ALA A 74 -4.92 4.74 1.53
CA ALA A 74 -4.76 3.57 0.69
C ALA A 74 -4.35 3.94 -0.75
N ALA A 75 -5.01 4.95 -1.34
CA ALA A 75 -4.71 5.42 -2.69
C ALA A 75 -3.28 5.99 -2.82
N MET A 76 -2.81 6.71 -1.79
CA MET A 76 -1.43 7.22 -1.77
C MET A 76 -0.40 6.08 -1.76
N TYR A 77 -0.54 5.12 -0.84
CA TYR A 77 0.38 3.97 -0.78
C TYR A 77 0.32 3.10 -2.04
N GLN A 78 -0.85 2.96 -2.66
CA GLN A 78 -0.99 2.26 -3.93
C GLN A 78 -0.20 2.96 -5.04
N ALA A 79 -0.29 4.28 -5.14
CA ALA A 79 0.44 5.06 -6.16
C ALA A 79 1.96 4.91 -5.99
N ASP A 80 2.46 5.03 -4.75
CA ASP A 80 3.88 4.87 -4.44
C ASP A 80 4.37 3.45 -4.74
N TYR A 81 3.58 2.42 -4.39
CA TYR A 81 3.88 1.03 -4.73
C TYR A 81 3.96 0.79 -6.25
N LEU A 82 3.02 1.33 -7.01
CA LEU A 82 3.02 1.21 -8.47
C LEU A 82 4.24 1.90 -9.09
N GLN A 83 4.62 3.06 -8.55
CA GLN A 83 5.83 3.77 -8.98
C GLN A 83 7.10 2.96 -8.66
N GLU A 84 7.19 2.38 -7.46
CA GLU A 84 8.29 1.48 -7.08
C GLU A 84 8.38 0.29 -8.05
N GLN A 85 7.25 -0.34 -8.37
CA GLN A 85 7.21 -1.45 -9.32
C GLN A 85 7.61 -1.06 -10.74
N ALA A 86 7.21 0.13 -11.19
CA ALA A 86 7.61 0.66 -12.49
C ALA A 86 9.13 0.92 -12.57
N ASN A 87 9.75 1.32 -11.45
CA ASN A 87 11.20 1.51 -11.37
C ASN A 87 11.96 0.18 -11.36
N LEU A 88 11.41 -0.87 -10.73
CA LEU A 88 12.00 -2.21 -10.70
C LEU A 88 11.90 -2.93 -12.03
N ASN A 89 10.79 -2.74 -12.74
CA ASN A 89 10.56 -3.25 -14.09
C ASN A 89 10.40 -2.09 -15.06
N PRO A 90 11.47 -1.35 -15.40
CA PRO A 90 11.40 -0.35 -16.44
C PRO A 90 11.07 -1.13 -17.71
N SER A 91 9.82 -1.06 -18.16
CA SER A 91 9.40 -1.69 -19.39
C SER A 91 10.33 -1.18 -20.47
N LYS A 92 11.33 -1.98 -20.86
CA LYS A 92 12.17 -1.65 -22.01
C LYS A 92 11.18 -1.57 -23.14
N ALA A 93 10.89 -0.35 -23.59
CA ALA A 93 10.15 -0.12 -24.80
C ALA A 93 10.93 -0.77 -25.95
N THR A 94 10.70 -2.06 -26.16
CA THR A 94 11.11 -2.83 -27.33
C THR A 94 10.15 -2.45 -28.45
N GLY A 95 10.14 -1.15 -28.77
CA GLY A 95 9.54 -0.67 -29.99
C GLY A 95 10.46 -1.09 -31.13
N TYR A 96 10.11 -2.18 -31.81
CA TYR A 96 10.66 -2.45 -33.14
C TYR A 96 10.35 -1.21 -33.99
N LYS A 97 11.38 -0.52 -34.47
CA LYS A 97 11.20 0.62 -35.38
C LYS A 97 10.67 0.08 -36.71
N THR A 98 9.35 0.08 -36.90
CA THR A 98 8.68 -0.27 -38.15
C THR A 98 8.55 0.93 -39.10
N SER A 99 9.48 1.89 -39.05
CA SER A 99 9.54 2.95 -40.05
C SER A 99 10.43 2.52 -41.21
N MET A 100 9.86 1.80 -42.20
CA MET A 100 10.50 1.70 -43.51
C MET A 100 10.36 3.06 -44.21
N ARG A 101 11.48 3.74 -44.48
CA ARG A 101 11.48 4.86 -45.44
C ARG A 101 11.17 4.28 -46.81
N ARG A 102 10.25 4.89 -47.56
CA ARG A 102 10.01 4.53 -48.96
C ARG A 102 11.30 4.76 -49.76
N ALA A 103 11.63 3.83 -50.64
CA ALA A 103 12.84 3.86 -51.46
C ALA A 103 12.73 4.86 -52.63
N ASP A 104 11.54 5.42 -52.85
CA ASP A 104 11.21 6.29 -53.98
C ASP A 104 11.54 7.75 -53.62
N GLY A 105 12.84 8.02 -53.45
CA GLY A 105 13.41 9.35 -53.52
C GLY A 105 14.20 9.48 -54.81
N CYS A 106 13.76 10.42 -55.66
CA CYS A 106 14.23 10.83 -57.01
C CYS A 106 13.83 9.93 -58.19
#